data_AF-A0A7X8IQ36-F1
#
_entry.id   AF-A0A7X8IQ36-F1
#
_cell.length_a   1.000
_cell.length_b   1.000
_cell.length_c   1.000
_cell.angle_alpha   90.00
_cell.angle_beta   90.00
_cell.angle_gamma   90.00
#
_symmetry.space_group_name_H-M   'P 1'
#
loop_
_entity.id
_entity.type
_entity.pdbx_description
1 polymer ?
#
loop_
_entity_poly.entity_id
_entity_poly.type
_entity_poly.pdbx_seq_one_letter_code
_entity_poly.pdbx_strand_id
1 'polypeptide(L)'
;MKQQVAVEPISGALNKHKVQPVLVLGAGITADYAAQRLSSAHKIVQIKWGPVADLPLDWLLKQEALEKGRIESSWEKIKAVALLDWSGQVGEYILRIQLENGEVRDLRGKAVVIALDALPVSTLAWGWPGPANSSRPLEETITLSDLTTRLTPVLASSSGRPERDGLSVWAAGHNVGILLGPGGLEAAPNTLLAIKCALVLKQQVDCRVGIFYEELAVGAGAIEALYQESRQAGVEFYRYTEFPQVIEQEAQLRIIYRDPSLPDHFPPWEIPVTLIATATEYYPSKEIETVATLAGLPTGPDGFLLSDTLHAWGGQTNRKGIYCVGMARGLLRLMDLPEEVAGVAVDLGQGSSREKTLLLAQVDPLLCEVCLTCFRVCPHRAIEITDCTKRSSHGKLYKQAAWIHPEACQGCGICIAECPAQAINGADPLQPESKLDPDSGWHFFMLDNGELYQARTREDFSGNQGPVRLVVLACRQSGFLAVQTLTRLLPFYRPQLKLGILAEIAVYPVACAGWIDDLTVLRCLEDGADKVLICSCHSGACQHQYGNHRAKKRLRLTEQYLQEIGLKDRLDFYTLAGQNYLQWLTWLKKIINQLKSH
;
A
#
# COMPACT_ATOMS: atom_id res chain seq x y z
N MET A 1 4.62 -40.25 22.29
CA MET A 1 3.89 -40.53 21.03
C MET A 1 2.55 -39.80 21.06
N LYS A 2 2.48 -38.59 20.51
CA LYS A 2 1.21 -37.92 20.20
C LYS A 2 1.20 -37.70 18.70
N GLN A 3 0.32 -38.43 18.00
CA GLN A 3 0.15 -38.34 16.55
C GLN A 3 -0.20 -36.89 16.18
N GLN A 4 0.64 -36.27 15.35
CA GLN A 4 0.22 -35.15 14.51
C GLN A 4 -0.95 -35.65 13.67
N VAL A 5 -2.07 -34.95 13.75
CA VAL A 5 -3.27 -35.35 13.00
C VAL A 5 -3.58 -34.27 11.99
N ALA A 6 -3.46 -34.64 10.72
CA ALA A 6 -3.94 -33.87 9.61
C ALA A 6 -5.46 -33.65 9.76
N VAL A 7 -5.87 -32.40 9.81
CA VAL A 7 -7.22 -32.00 9.44
C VAL A 7 -7.23 -32.06 7.93
N GLU A 8 -7.90 -33.05 7.33
CA GLU A 8 -8.03 -33.10 5.88
C GLU A 8 -8.93 -31.93 5.44
N PRO A 9 -8.44 -31.01 4.59
CA PRO A 9 -9.28 -29.97 4.03
C PRO A 9 -10.29 -30.59 3.07
N ILE A 10 -11.46 -29.95 2.94
CA ILE A 10 -12.32 -30.10 1.77
C ILE A 10 -11.65 -29.39 0.58
N SER A 11 -10.42 -29.75 0.25
CA SER A 11 -9.89 -29.53 -1.09
C SER A 11 -10.33 -30.74 -1.89
N GLY A 12 -11.45 -30.62 -2.61
CA GLY A 12 -11.79 -31.60 -3.63
C GLY A 12 -10.55 -31.87 -4.47
N ALA A 13 -10.17 -33.16 -4.58
CA ALA A 13 -9.00 -33.70 -5.27
C ALA A 13 -8.32 -32.65 -6.18
N LEU A 14 -7.36 -31.92 -5.61
CA LEU A 14 -6.56 -30.95 -6.36
C LEU A 14 -5.87 -31.71 -7.47
N ASN A 15 -6.32 -31.49 -8.70
CA ASN A 15 -5.69 -31.99 -9.89
C ASN A 15 -4.36 -31.20 -10.04
N LYS A 16 -3.33 -31.63 -9.30
CA LYS A 16 -2.00 -30.99 -9.15
C LYS A 16 -1.24 -30.78 -10.47
N HIS A 17 -1.83 -31.14 -11.61
CA HIS A 17 -1.24 -31.07 -12.94
C HIS A 17 -1.85 -30.02 -13.87
N LYS A 18 -2.86 -29.24 -13.45
CA LYS A 18 -3.39 -28.14 -14.28
C LYS A 18 -2.77 -26.81 -13.84
N VAL A 19 -1.92 -26.23 -14.68
CA VAL A 19 -1.35 -24.89 -14.46
C VAL A 19 -2.51 -23.89 -14.39
N GLN A 20 -2.82 -23.41 -13.18
CA GLN A 20 -3.86 -22.42 -12.99
C GLN A 20 -3.38 -21.05 -13.52
N PRO A 21 -4.26 -20.29 -14.20
CA PRO A 21 -3.89 -18.99 -14.74
C PRO A 21 -3.74 -17.93 -13.65
N VAL A 22 -3.09 -16.83 -13.98
CA VAL A 22 -3.21 -15.56 -13.26
C VAL A 22 -4.39 -14.80 -13.85
N LEU A 23 -5.31 -14.34 -12.99
CA LEU A 23 -6.44 -13.54 -13.42
C LEU A 23 -6.04 -12.06 -13.39
N VAL A 24 -6.22 -11.35 -14.49
CA VAL A 24 -6.00 -9.89 -14.56
C VAL A 24 -7.36 -9.21 -14.66
N LEU A 25 -7.71 -8.39 -13.66
CA LEU A 25 -8.99 -7.71 -13.58
C LEU A 25 -8.85 -6.27 -14.05
N GLY A 26 -9.45 -5.95 -15.19
CA GLY A 26 -9.50 -4.60 -15.74
C GLY A 26 -9.64 -4.58 -17.27
N ALA A 27 -10.37 -3.59 -17.76
CA ALA A 27 -10.66 -3.44 -19.19
C ALA A 27 -9.65 -2.56 -19.94
N GLY A 28 -9.01 -1.61 -19.25
CA GLY A 28 -8.20 -0.57 -19.89
C GLY A 28 -6.70 -0.87 -20.00
N ILE A 29 -5.94 0.20 -20.18
CA ILE A 29 -4.52 0.13 -20.58
C ILE A 29 -3.63 -0.43 -19.48
N THR A 30 -3.95 -0.15 -18.21
CA THR A 30 -3.22 -0.71 -17.05
C THR A 30 -3.29 -2.24 -17.08
N ALA A 31 -4.48 -2.78 -17.31
CA ALA A 31 -4.70 -4.22 -17.37
C ALA A 31 -4.08 -4.87 -18.61
N ASP A 32 -4.12 -4.20 -19.77
CA ASP A 32 -3.49 -4.71 -20.99
C ASP A 32 -1.96 -4.76 -20.86
N TYR A 33 -1.35 -3.74 -20.27
CA TYR A 33 0.08 -3.72 -19.98
C TYR A 33 0.49 -4.83 -18.99
N ALA A 34 -0.24 -4.95 -17.87
CA ALA A 34 0.01 -5.99 -16.88
C ALA A 34 -0.14 -7.41 -17.48
N ALA A 35 -1.20 -7.65 -18.26
CA ALA A 35 -1.43 -8.92 -18.92
C ALA A 35 -0.31 -9.26 -19.93
N GLN A 36 0.11 -8.30 -20.75
CA GLN A 36 1.18 -8.49 -21.74
C GLN A 36 2.54 -8.77 -21.10
N ARG A 37 2.87 -8.11 -19.99
CA ARG A 37 4.15 -8.33 -19.32
C ARG A 37 4.18 -9.65 -18.54
N LEU A 38 3.06 -10.06 -17.94
CA LEU A 38 2.98 -11.30 -17.16
C LEU A 38 2.80 -12.55 -18.03
N SER A 39 2.29 -12.41 -19.26
CA SER A 39 2.07 -13.52 -20.19
C SER A 39 3.35 -14.21 -20.66
N SER A 40 4.52 -13.55 -20.53
CA SER A 40 5.81 -14.15 -20.88
C SER A 40 6.17 -15.35 -19.98
N ALA A 41 5.64 -15.40 -18.76
CA ALA A 41 5.96 -16.43 -17.77
C ALA A 41 4.74 -17.18 -17.23
N HIS A 42 3.53 -16.66 -17.44
CA HIS A 42 2.31 -17.22 -16.84
C HIS A 42 1.16 -17.28 -17.85
N LYS A 43 0.30 -18.30 -17.71
CA LYS A 43 -0.98 -18.32 -18.41
C LYS A 43 -1.87 -17.20 -17.83
N ILE A 44 -2.33 -16.28 -18.67
CA ILE A 44 -3.16 -15.14 -18.27
C ILE A 44 -4.60 -15.34 -18.75
N VAL A 45 -5.55 -15.00 -17.88
CA VAL A 45 -6.95 -14.76 -18.23
C VAL A 45 -7.30 -13.34 -17.80
N GLN A 46 -7.54 -12.46 -18.76
CA GLN A 46 -7.95 -11.09 -18.50
C GLN A 46 -9.47 -10.98 -18.47
N ILE A 47 -9.98 -10.46 -17.36
CA ILE A 47 -11.39 -10.14 -17.17
C ILE A 47 -11.56 -8.66 -17.53
N LYS A 48 -12.06 -8.41 -18.74
CA LYS A 48 -12.39 -7.09 -19.25
C LYS A 48 -13.66 -6.60 -18.54
N TRP A 49 -13.47 -5.90 -17.43
CA TRP A 49 -14.50 -5.32 -16.58
C TRP A 49 -14.00 -4.01 -15.96
N GLY A 50 -14.92 -3.09 -15.69
CA GLY A 50 -14.65 -1.78 -15.10
C GLY A 50 -14.29 -0.69 -16.12
N PRO A 51 -13.88 0.48 -15.63
CA PRO A 51 -13.64 1.65 -16.46
C PRO A 51 -12.43 1.44 -17.38
N VAL A 52 -12.43 2.19 -18.48
CA VAL A 52 -11.29 2.35 -19.38
C VAL A 52 -10.95 3.83 -19.35
N ALA A 53 -9.73 4.17 -18.94
CA ALA A 53 -9.30 5.55 -18.98
C ALA A 53 -8.95 5.94 -20.42
N ASP A 54 -9.41 7.12 -20.83
CA ASP A 54 -9.04 7.74 -22.11
C ASP A 54 -7.66 8.42 -21.98
N LEU A 55 -6.65 7.64 -21.60
CA LEU A 55 -5.27 8.05 -21.51
C LEU A 55 -4.46 7.30 -22.57
N PRO A 56 -3.91 7.97 -23.60
CA PRO A 56 -3.08 7.34 -24.62
C PRO A 56 -1.67 7.15 -24.08
N LEU A 57 -1.55 6.27 -23.10
CA LEU A 57 -0.29 5.91 -22.46
C LEU A 57 0.52 4.93 -23.29
N ASP A 58 0.00 4.57 -24.46
CA ASP A 58 0.68 3.82 -25.49
C ASP A 58 2.12 4.32 -25.68
N TRP A 59 2.38 5.63 -25.69
CA TRP A 59 3.74 6.14 -25.87
C TRP A 59 4.58 6.09 -24.59
N LEU A 60 3.99 6.32 -23.41
CA LEU A 60 4.69 6.25 -22.11
C LEU A 60 5.16 4.82 -21.84
N LEU A 61 4.29 3.85 -22.13
CA LEU A 61 4.55 2.44 -21.91
C LEU A 61 5.32 1.78 -23.08
N LYS A 62 5.30 2.37 -24.31
CA LYS A 62 6.09 1.86 -25.45
C LYS A 62 7.57 2.19 -25.40
N GLN A 63 8.00 3.25 -24.69
CA GLN A 63 9.45 3.55 -24.58
C GLN A 63 10.23 2.38 -23.96
N GLU A 64 9.64 1.61 -23.04
CA GLU A 64 10.25 0.38 -22.52
C GLU A 64 9.93 -0.89 -23.32
N ALA A 65 8.90 -0.88 -24.16
CA ALA A 65 8.54 -2.02 -25.01
C ALA A 65 9.44 -2.14 -26.25
N LEU A 66 10.13 -1.06 -26.64
CA LEU A 66 11.07 -1.04 -27.77
C LEU A 66 12.43 -1.67 -27.45
N GLU A 67 12.84 -1.76 -26.18
CA GLU A 67 14.13 -2.36 -25.80
C GLU A 67 14.08 -3.88 -25.62
N LYS A 68 12.89 -4.48 -25.48
CA LYS A 68 12.72 -5.93 -25.36
C LYS A 68 11.64 -6.37 -26.33
N GLY A 69 12.09 -7.01 -27.42
CA GLY A 69 11.29 -7.35 -28.61
C GLY A 69 9.85 -7.78 -28.33
N ARG A 70 8.96 -7.43 -29.28
CA ARG A 70 7.51 -7.74 -29.28
C ARG A 70 7.23 -9.08 -28.61
N ILE A 71 6.70 -9.03 -27.40
CA ILE A 71 6.12 -10.20 -26.74
C ILE A 71 4.83 -10.52 -27.49
N GLU A 72 4.93 -11.39 -28.51
CA GLU A 72 3.78 -12.02 -29.17
C GLU A 72 3.16 -13.04 -28.23
N SER A 73 2.41 -12.56 -27.23
CA SER A 73 1.59 -13.42 -26.40
C SER A 73 0.13 -13.12 -26.69
N SER A 74 -0.60 -14.06 -27.28
CA SER A 74 -2.06 -14.06 -27.21
C SER A 74 -2.47 -14.62 -25.84
N TRP A 75 -3.27 -13.88 -25.09
CA TRP A 75 -3.86 -14.34 -23.82
C TRP A 75 -5.39 -14.36 -23.92
N GLU A 76 -6.02 -15.13 -23.03
CA GLU A 76 -7.47 -15.25 -22.99
C GLU A 76 -8.09 -13.95 -22.44
N LYS A 77 -9.06 -13.39 -23.17
CA LYS A 77 -9.80 -12.19 -22.76
C LYS A 77 -11.27 -12.54 -22.62
N ILE A 78 -11.87 -12.25 -21.47
CA ILE A 78 -13.28 -12.51 -21.16
C ILE A 78 -13.92 -11.18 -20.84
N LYS A 79 -14.97 -10.80 -21.58
CA LYS A 79 -15.79 -9.62 -21.27
C LYS A 79 -16.79 -9.96 -20.16
N ALA A 80 -16.81 -9.15 -19.12
CA ALA A 80 -17.74 -9.31 -18.01
C ALA A 80 -18.47 -7.98 -17.76
N VAL A 81 -19.75 -8.09 -17.44
CA VAL A 81 -20.64 -6.96 -17.10
C VAL A 81 -20.59 -6.68 -15.61
N ALA A 82 -20.40 -7.72 -14.78
CA ALA A 82 -20.33 -7.60 -13.34
C ALA A 82 -19.36 -8.61 -12.71
N LEU A 83 -18.71 -8.20 -11.62
CA LEU A 83 -18.06 -9.07 -10.65
C LEU A 83 -19.04 -9.29 -9.48
N LEU A 84 -19.55 -10.51 -9.35
CA LEU A 84 -20.61 -10.84 -8.39
C LEU A 84 -20.07 -11.34 -7.05
N ASP A 85 -18.98 -12.11 -7.06
CA ASP A 85 -18.39 -12.68 -5.86
C ASP A 85 -16.89 -12.91 -6.02
N TRP A 86 -16.17 -12.90 -4.90
CA TRP A 86 -14.75 -13.21 -4.81
C TRP A 86 -14.47 -14.06 -3.57
N SER A 87 -14.10 -15.32 -3.80
CA SER A 87 -13.72 -16.25 -2.75
C SER A 87 -12.37 -16.93 -3.02
N GLY A 88 -11.95 -17.80 -2.10
CA GLY A 88 -10.70 -18.56 -2.21
C GLY A 88 -9.52 -17.98 -1.43
N GLN A 89 -8.38 -18.65 -1.57
CA GLN A 89 -7.15 -18.43 -0.82
C GLN A 89 -5.95 -18.41 -1.77
N VAL A 90 -4.77 -18.07 -1.25
CA VAL A 90 -3.54 -18.07 -2.05
C VAL A 90 -3.35 -19.41 -2.76
N GLY A 91 -3.13 -19.35 -4.07
CA GLY A 91 -3.02 -20.54 -4.93
C GLY A 91 -4.33 -21.04 -5.54
N GLU A 92 -5.49 -20.60 -5.06
CA GLU A 92 -6.80 -20.86 -5.69
C GLU A 92 -7.82 -19.77 -5.31
N TYR A 93 -7.92 -18.76 -6.16
CA TYR A 93 -8.95 -17.72 -6.12
C TYR A 93 -10.08 -18.04 -7.07
N ILE A 94 -11.30 -17.70 -6.68
CA ILE A 94 -12.52 -17.90 -7.47
C ILE A 94 -13.22 -16.56 -7.61
N LEU A 95 -13.32 -16.08 -8.85
CA LEU A 95 -14.06 -14.88 -9.22
C LEU A 95 -15.33 -15.29 -9.95
N ARG A 96 -16.49 -14.94 -9.40
CA ARG A 96 -17.78 -15.16 -10.04
C ARG A 96 -18.14 -13.93 -10.85
N ILE A 97 -18.26 -14.08 -12.16
CA ILE A 97 -18.55 -12.98 -13.08
C ILE A 97 -19.84 -13.23 -13.84
N GLN A 98 -20.50 -12.15 -14.25
CA GLN A 98 -21.61 -12.19 -15.19
C GLN A 98 -21.12 -11.74 -16.57
N LEU A 99 -21.38 -12.55 -17.60
CA LEU A 99 -21.05 -12.28 -18.99
C LEU A 99 -22.13 -11.43 -19.69
N GLU A 100 -21.83 -10.89 -20.87
CA GLU A 100 -22.77 -10.07 -21.67
C GLU A 100 -24.06 -10.80 -22.06
N ASN A 101 -24.00 -12.13 -22.23
CA ASN A 101 -25.15 -12.98 -22.52
C ASN A 101 -26.01 -13.29 -21.27
N GLY A 102 -25.66 -12.75 -20.10
CA GLY A 102 -26.32 -13.00 -18.82
C GLY A 102 -25.85 -14.27 -18.09
N GLU A 103 -25.01 -15.10 -18.71
CA GLU A 103 -24.44 -16.31 -18.10
C GLU A 103 -23.51 -15.95 -16.94
N VAL A 104 -23.58 -16.72 -15.85
CA VAL A 104 -22.69 -16.58 -14.70
C VAL A 104 -21.61 -17.64 -14.76
N ARG A 105 -20.34 -17.23 -14.66
CA ARG A 105 -19.17 -18.10 -14.75
C ARG A 105 -18.24 -17.92 -13.56
N ASP A 106 -17.80 -19.03 -12.98
CA ASP A 106 -16.75 -19.04 -11.95
C ASP A 106 -15.37 -19.22 -12.61
N LEU A 107 -14.51 -18.22 -12.48
CA LEU A 107 -13.14 -18.23 -12.98
C LEU A 107 -12.18 -18.55 -11.84
N ARG A 108 -11.30 -19.53 -12.05
CA ARG A 108 -10.30 -19.95 -11.05
C ARG A 108 -8.90 -19.56 -11.49
N GLY A 109 -8.11 -19.02 -10.57
CA GLY A 109 -6.71 -18.70 -10.82
C GLY A 109 -5.83 -18.78 -9.57
N LYS A 110 -4.53 -18.98 -9.79
CA LYS A 110 -3.54 -19.07 -8.70
C LYS A 110 -3.31 -17.73 -7.99
N ALA A 111 -3.57 -16.64 -8.71
CA ALA A 111 -3.37 -15.27 -8.28
C ALA A 111 -4.29 -14.32 -9.06
N VAL A 112 -4.49 -13.12 -8.52
CA VAL A 112 -5.31 -12.07 -9.13
C VAL A 112 -4.54 -10.75 -9.13
N VAL A 113 -4.50 -10.07 -10.28
CA VAL A 113 -3.91 -8.75 -10.44
C VAL A 113 -5.02 -7.76 -10.74
N ILE A 114 -5.27 -6.83 -9.83
CA ILE A 114 -6.25 -5.75 -9.96
C ILE A 114 -5.56 -4.59 -10.69
N ALA A 115 -6.00 -4.32 -11.90
CA ALA A 115 -5.45 -3.31 -12.79
C ALA A 115 -6.60 -2.48 -13.40
N LEU A 116 -7.50 -2.02 -12.53
CA LEU A 116 -8.60 -1.14 -12.91
C LEU A 116 -8.06 0.25 -13.21
N ASP A 117 -8.58 0.88 -14.26
CA ASP A 117 -8.29 2.28 -14.56
C ASP A 117 -9.12 3.20 -13.63
N ALA A 118 -8.72 4.47 -13.52
CA ALA A 118 -9.51 5.49 -12.82
C ALA A 118 -10.38 6.27 -13.82
N LEU A 119 -11.47 6.86 -13.33
CA LEU A 119 -12.36 7.66 -14.17
C LEU A 119 -11.93 9.12 -14.19
N PRO A 120 -11.79 9.74 -15.36
CA PRO A 120 -11.59 11.18 -15.45
C PRO A 120 -12.87 11.90 -15.01
N VAL A 121 -12.71 12.95 -14.22
CA VAL A 121 -13.80 13.87 -13.87
C VAL A 121 -13.44 15.25 -14.40
N SER A 122 -14.42 15.92 -15.01
CA SER A 122 -14.26 17.29 -15.50
C SER A 122 -13.90 18.22 -14.34
N THR A 123 -12.87 19.04 -14.54
CA THR A 123 -12.34 20.04 -13.61
C THR A 123 -13.29 21.19 -13.28
N LEU A 124 -14.50 21.22 -13.86
CA LEU A 124 -15.61 21.99 -13.29
C LEU A 124 -15.86 21.64 -11.80
N ALA A 125 -15.33 20.51 -11.32
CA ALA A 125 -15.31 20.10 -9.91
C ALA A 125 -14.46 20.98 -8.98
N TRP A 126 -13.43 21.70 -9.46
CA TRP A 126 -12.63 22.64 -8.64
C TRP A 126 -13.34 23.97 -8.35
N GLY A 127 -14.62 24.09 -8.71
CA GLY A 127 -15.37 25.33 -8.57
C GLY A 127 -14.90 26.44 -9.51
N TRP A 128 -14.10 26.12 -10.54
CA TRP A 128 -13.83 27.08 -11.61
C TRP A 128 -15.15 27.31 -12.38
N PRO A 129 -15.74 28.52 -12.32
CA PRO A 129 -17.09 28.78 -12.83
C PRO A 129 -17.15 28.84 -14.36
N GLY A 130 -16.07 28.47 -15.05
CA GLY A 130 -15.85 28.80 -16.46
C GLY A 130 -15.43 30.26 -16.62
N PRO A 131 -15.57 30.82 -17.83
CA PRO A 131 -15.29 32.22 -18.09
C PRO A 131 -16.16 33.12 -17.19
N ALA A 132 -15.55 34.13 -16.56
CA ALA A 132 -16.23 34.96 -15.53
C ALA A 132 -17.49 35.70 -16.04
N ASN A 133 -17.66 35.80 -17.36
CA ASN A 133 -18.77 36.50 -18.03
C ASN A 133 -19.69 35.58 -18.85
N SER A 134 -19.52 34.24 -18.84
CA SER A 134 -20.37 33.32 -19.61
C SER A 134 -21.33 32.54 -18.71
N SER A 135 -22.62 32.53 -19.06
CA SER A 135 -23.65 31.74 -18.36
C SER A 135 -23.76 30.29 -18.86
N ARG A 136 -22.86 29.85 -19.74
CA ARG A 136 -22.82 28.51 -20.35
C ARG A 136 -21.36 28.04 -20.51
N PRO A 137 -21.08 26.73 -20.36
CA PRO A 137 -19.80 26.16 -20.73
C PRO A 137 -19.59 26.36 -22.25
N LEU A 138 -18.45 26.92 -22.64
CA LEU A 138 -18.08 27.13 -24.04
C LEU A 138 -17.61 25.82 -24.67
N GLU A 139 -17.97 25.57 -25.94
CA GLU A 139 -17.48 24.41 -26.72
C GLU A 139 -15.95 24.40 -26.88
N GLU A 140 -15.31 25.56 -26.67
CA GLU A 140 -13.88 25.83 -26.79
C GLU A 140 -13.08 25.51 -25.51
N THR A 141 -13.74 24.96 -24.48
CA THR A 141 -13.10 24.49 -23.25
C THR A 141 -13.20 22.97 -23.15
N ILE A 142 -12.05 22.31 -23.09
CA ILE A 142 -11.95 20.85 -23.04
C ILE A 142 -11.08 20.41 -21.85
N THR A 143 -11.14 19.13 -21.48
CA THR A 143 -10.19 18.56 -20.52
C THR A 143 -8.88 18.21 -21.21
N LEU A 144 -7.81 18.07 -20.42
CA LEU A 144 -6.54 17.59 -20.92
C LEU A 144 -6.68 16.15 -21.45
N SER A 145 -7.57 15.34 -20.87
CA SER A 145 -7.91 14.01 -21.39
C SER A 145 -8.50 14.12 -22.80
N ASP A 146 -9.45 15.02 -23.02
CA ASP A 146 -10.06 15.25 -24.34
C ASP A 146 -9.03 15.72 -25.37
N LEU A 147 -8.19 16.69 -24.99
CA LEU A 147 -7.10 17.19 -25.85
C LEU A 147 -6.18 16.04 -26.25
N THR A 148 -5.81 15.25 -25.26
CA THR A 148 -4.92 14.12 -25.40
C THR A 148 -5.54 13.05 -26.32
N THR A 149 -6.82 12.72 -26.15
CA THR A 149 -7.58 11.78 -27.00
C THR A 149 -7.61 12.23 -28.45
N ARG A 150 -7.84 13.54 -28.71
CA ARG A 150 -7.80 14.13 -30.06
C ARG A 150 -6.42 14.04 -30.70
N LEU A 151 -5.35 14.10 -29.90
CA LEU A 151 -3.97 13.99 -30.35
C LEU A 151 -3.45 12.54 -30.45
N THR A 152 -4.19 11.55 -29.93
CA THR A 152 -3.79 10.13 -29.90
C THR A 152 -3.25 9.58 -31.22
N PRO A 153 -3.87 9.83 -32.39
CA PRO A 153 -3.37 9.30 -33.67
C PRO A 153 -1.92 9.72 -33.96
N VAL A 154 -1.50 10.87 -33.45
CA VAL A 154 -0.17 11.44 -33.62
C VAL A 154 0.76 11.02 -32.48
N LEU A 155 0.26 11.01 -31.24
CA LEU A 155 0.99 10.56 -30.05
C LEU A 155 1.44 9.09 -30.16
N ALA A 156 0.68 8.25 -30.86
CA ALA A 156 0.98 6.82 -31.03
C ALA A 156 2.07 6.53 -32.10
N SER A 157 2.47 7.52 -32.91
CA SER A 157 3.48 7.33 -33.96
C SER A 157 4.90 7.52 -33.42
N SER A 158 5.67 6.43 -33.34
CA SER A 158 7.09 6.44 -32.94
C SER A 158 8.04 6.77 -34.11
N SER A 159 7.51 6.85 -35.33
CA SER A 159 8.25 7.13 -36.57
C SER A 159 7.55 8.26 -37.29
N GLY A 160 8.29 9.33 -37.57
CA GLY A 160 7.76 10.63 -37.97
C GLY A 160 6.72 10.64 -39.10
N ARG A 161 5.87 11.66 -38.99
CA ARG A 161 4.81 12.12 -39.91
C ARG A 161 3.53 11.26 -39.91
N PRO A 162 2.49 11.69 -39.18
CA PRO A 162 1.13 11.19 -39.37
C PRO A 162 0.56 11.67 -40.71
N GLU A 163 -0.52 11.05 -41.17
CA GLU A 163 -1.37 11.59 -42.24
C GLU A 163 -1.77 13.03 -41.88
N ARG A 164 -1.19 13.99 -42.61
CA ARG A 164 -1.22 15.41 -42.28
C ARG A 164 -2.62 16.03 -42.35
N ASP A 165 -3.58 15.38 -42.99
CA ASP A 165 -4.76 16.09 -43.52
C ASP A 165 -5.89 16.29 -42.51
N GLY A 166 -5.97 15.51 -41.42
CA GLY A 166 -7.04 15.65 -40.41
C GLY A 166 -6.69 16.57 -39.22
N LEU A 167 -5.51 16.37 -38.63
CA LEU A 167 -5.11 17.10 -37.42
C LEU A 167 -4.64 18.53 -37.72
N SER A 168 -3.96 18.73 -38.86
CA SER A 168 -3.55 20.07 -39.29
C SER A 168 -4.76 20.98 -39.53
N VAL A 169 -5.89 20.44 -40.01
CA VAL A 169 -7.13 21.21 -40.22
C VAL A 169 -7.83 21.54 -38.91
N TRP A 170 -7.88 20.62 -37.94
CA TRP A 170 -8.49 20.90 -36.64
C TRP A 170 -7.71 21.92 -35.82
N ALA A 171 -6.38 21.83 -35.81
CA ALA A 171 -5.54 22.66 -34.94
C ALA A 171 -4.97 23.91 -35.65
N ALA A 172 -5.04 24.01 -36.98
CA ALA A 172 -4.65 25.22 -37.70
C ALA A 172 -5.47 26.42 -37.22
N GLY A 173 -4.77 27.50 -36.87
CA GLY A 173 -5.40 28.73 -36.38
C GLY A 173 -5.76 28.72 -34.90
N HIS A 174 -5.47 27.64 -34.15
CA HIS A 174 -5.70 27.63 -32.71
C HIS A 174 -4.51 28.21 -31.93
N ASN A 175 -4.81 29.01 -30.90
CA ASN A 175 -3.88 29.35 -29.83
C ASN A 175 -4.35 28.61 -28.58
N VAL A 176 -3.57 27.64 -28.11
CA VAL A 176 -3.99 26.71 -27.06
C VAL A 176 -3.45 27.15 -25.70
N GLY A 177 -4.34 27.38 -24.74
CA GLY A 177 -3.99 27.57 -23.34
C GLY A 177 -4.24 26.30 -22.54
N ILE A 178 -3.20 25.74 -21.92
CA ILE A 178 -3.33 24.59 -21.01
C ILE A 178 -3.27 25.10 -19.57
N LEU A 179 -4.37 25.01 -18.83
CA LEU A 179 -4.47 25.43 -17.43
C LEU A 179 -4.26 24.22 -16.51
N LEU A 180 -3.11 24.17 -15.84
CA LEU A 180 -2.86 23.21 -14.76
C LEU A 180 -3.44 23.74 -13.44
N GLY A 181 -3.98 22.82 -12.64
CA GLY A 181 -4.47 23.11 -11.29
C GLY A 181 -3.34 23.38 -10.29
N PRO A 182 -3.66 23.44 -8.98
CA PRO A 182 -2.67 23.65 -7.93
C PRO A 182 -1.59 22.57 -7.94
N GLY A 183 -0.39 22.97 -7.51
CA GLY A 183 0.84 22.16 -7.58
C GLY A 183 0.87 20.89 -6.71
N GLY A 184 2.02 20.20 -6.70
CA GLY A 184 2.27 19.01 -5.88
C GLY A 184 2.55 17.72 -6.67
N LEU A 185 2.89 16.64 -5.95
CA LEU A 185 3.21 15.33 -6.55
C LEU A 185 2.04 14.75 -7.35
N GLU A 186 0.80 14.98 -6.92
CA GLU A 186 -0.41 14.51 -7.58
C GLU A 186 -0.65 15.18 -8.95
N ALA A 187 -0.02 16.34 -9.20
CA ALA A 187 -0.09 17.05 -10.48
C ALA A 187 0.89 16.50 -11.54
N ALA A 188 1.78 15.56 -11.19
CA ALA A 188 2.79 15.03 -12.11
C ALA A 188 2.20 14.36 -13.37
N PRO A 189 1.13 13.55 -13.31
CA PRO A 189 0.52 12.98 -14.51
C PRO A 189 -0.07 14.04 -15.45
N ASN A 190 -0.75 15.05 -14.89
CA ASN A 190 -1.27 16.18 -15.66
C ASN A 190 -0.13 17.01 -16.28
N THR A 191 0.97 17.21 -15.54
CA THR A 191 2.17 17.90 -16.03
C THR A 191 2.78 17.16 -17.23
N LEU A 192 2.97 15.84 -17.11
CA LEU A 192 3.49 14.99 -18.18
C LEU A 192 2.62 15.08 -19.45
N LEU A 193 1.30 14.92 -19.30
CA LEU A 193 0.34 14.97 -20.41
C LEU A 193 0.30 16.36 -21.07
N ALA A 194 0.28 17.43 -20.27
CA ALA A 194 0.26 18.81 -20.76
C ALA A 194 1.49 19.15 -21.58
N ILE A 195 2.68 18.85 -21.05
CA ILE A 195 3.95 19.09 -21.74
C ILE A 195 3.99 18.26 -23.04
N LYS A 196 3.59 16.98 -23.00
CA LYS A 196 3.60 16.14 -24.19
C LYS A 196 2.64 16.65 -25.27
N CYS A 197 1.41 16.99 -24.91
CA CYS A 197 0.43 17.53 -25.85
C CYS A 197 0.93 18.84 -26.45
N ALA A 198 1.52 19.73 -25.65
CA ALA A 198 2.07 20.99 -26.11
C ALA A 198 3.23 20.79 -27.10
N LEU A 199 4.13 19.84 -26.83
CA LEU A 199 5.22 19.49 -27.74
C LEU A 199 4.68 18.96 -29.08
N VAL A 200 3.72 18.04 -29.04
CA VAL A 200 3.14 17.47 -30.27
C VAL A 200 2.42 18.54 -31.08
N LEU A 201 1.65 19.40 -30.42
CA LEU A 201 1.03 20.56 -31.05
C LEU A 201 2.11 21.38 -31.75
N LYS A 202 3.15 21.84 -31.06
CA LYS A 202 4.24 22.64 -31.66
C LYS A 202 4.96 21.96 -32.84
N GLN A 203 5.18 20.65 -32.78
CA GLN A 203 5.92 19.93 -33.82
C GLN A 203 5.09 19.66 -35.08
N GLN A 204 3.77 19.51 -34.94
CA GLN A 204 2.88 19.06 -36.02
C GLN A 204 1.97 20.17 -36.54
N VAL A 205 1.68 21.16 -35.70
CA VAL A 205 0.76 22.26 -35.94
C VAL A 205 1.50 23.52 -35.48
N ASP A 206 1.89 24.39 -36.41
CA ASP A 206 2.58 25.64 -36.07
C ASP A 206 1.61 26.60 -35.36
N CYS A 207 1.38 26.37 -34.06
CA CYS A 207 0.41 27.04 -33.22
C CYS A 207 1.07 27.61 -31.96
N ARG A 208 0.47 28.64 -31.36
CA ARG A 208 0.91 29.15 -30.06
C ARG A 208 0.34 28.26 -28.96
N VAL A 209 1.20 27.76 -28.07
CA VAL A 209 0.78 26.91 -26.95
C VAL A 209 1.41 27.44 -25.67
N GLY A 210 0.57 27.75 -24.69
CA GLY A 210 0.97 28.20 -23.36
C GLY A 210 0.50 27.24 -22.28
N ILE A 211 1.39 26.85 -21.37
CA ILE A 211 1.08 26.06 -20.19
C ILE A 211 1.10 26.99 -18.96
N PHE A 212 -0.02 27.07 -18.25
CA PHE A 212 -0.20 27.87 -17.05
C PHE A 212 -0.19 26.95 -15.83
N TYR A 213 0.66 27.25 -14.83
CA TYR A 213 0.87 26.38 -13.68
C TYR A 213 1.23 27.17 -12.42
N GLU A 214 0.93 26.63 -11.24
CA GLU A 214 1.42 27.15 -9.96
C GLU A 214 2.82 26.61 -9.65
N GLU A 215 2.90 25.27 -9.60
CA GLU A 215 4.15 24.51 -9.50
C GLU A 215 4.17 23.44 -10.60
N LEU A 216 5.31 23.31 -11.28
CA LEU A 216 5.48 22.34 -12.36
C LEU A 216 6.18 21.09 -11.83
N ALA A 217 5.45 19.98 -11.74
CA ALA A 217 5.96 18.72 -11.20
C ALA A 217 6.80 17.94 -12.24
N VAL A 218 8.09 18.28 -12.34
CA VAL A 218 9.05 17.71 -13.31
C VAL A 218 10.05 16.70 -12.74
N GLY A 219 10.06 16.50 -11.41
CA GLY A 219 11.07 15.70 -10.72
C GLY A 219 10.94 14.18 -10.86
N ALA A 220 9.96 13.68 -11.62
CA ALA A 220 9.70 12.25 -11.81
C ALA A 220 10.07 11.79 -13.22
N GLY A 221 10.79 10.66 -13.32
CA GLY A 221 11.10 10.00 -14.59
C GLY A 221 11.77 10.91 -15.62
N ALA A 222 11.26 10.86 -16.86
CA ALA A 222 11.77 11.64 -17.99
C ALA A 222 11.06 13.01 -18.19
N ILE A 223 10.25 13.47 -17.22
CA ILE A 223 9.43 14.69 -17.38
C ILE A 223 10.32 15.93 -17.56
N GLU A 224 11.41 16.05 -16.82
CA GLU A 224 12.35 17.17 -16.96
C GLU A 224 12.96 17.25 -18.37
N ALA A 225 13.37 16.11 -18.94
CA ALA A 225 13.90 16.07 -20.31
C ALA A 225 12.83 16.51 -21.33
N LEU A 226 11.59 16.04 -21.17
CA LEU A 226 10.47 16.42 -22.01
C LEU A 226 10.11 17.91 -21.86
N TYR A 227 10.21 18.46 -20.64
CA TYR A 227 10.04 19.89 -20.36
C TYR A 227 11.07 20.72 -21.14
N GLN A 228 12.35 20.36 -21.05
CA GLN A 228 13.43 21.06 -21.75
C GLN A 228 13.24 21.01 -23.28
N GLU A 229 12.89 19.84 -23.83
CA GLU A 229 12.58 19.67 -25.26
C GLU A 229 11.40 20.56 -25.69
N SER A 230 10.32 20.58 -24.91
CA SER A 230 9.12 21.38 -25.19
C SER A 230 9.41 22.88 -25.16
N ARG A 231 10.23 23.31 -24.21
CA ARG A 231 10.66 24.71 -24.11
C ARG A 231 11.52 25.12 -25.31
N GLN A 232 12.42 24.25 -25.77
CA GLN A 232 13.22 24.48 -26.98
C GLN A 232 12.37 24.53 -28.25
N ALA A 233 11.29 23.75 -28.31
CA ALA A 233 10.31 23.79 -29.39
C ALA A 233 9.40 25.05 -29.35
N GLY A 234 9.56 25.92 -28.34
CA GLY A 234 8.83 27.18 -28.24
C GLY A 234 7.48 27.09 -27.53
N VAL A 235 7.25 26.07 -26.71
CA VAL A 235 6.12 26.06 -25.76
C VAL A 235 6.34 27.13 -24.69
N GLU A 236 5.33 27.95 -24.44
CA GLU A 236 5.36 29.02 -23.45
C GLU A 236 4.93 28.50 -22.07
N PHE A 237 5.61 28.92 -21.02
CA PHE A 237 5.37 28.46 -19.65
C PHE A 237 5.09 29.66 -18.74
N TYR A 238 3.90 29.70 -18.18
CA TYR A 238 3.36 30.81 -17.39
C TYR A 238 3.13 30.38 -15.95
N ARG A 239 3.97 30.86 -15.03
CA ARG A 239 3.85 30.53 -13.60
C ARG A 239 2.88 31.51 -12.94
N TYR A 240 1.88 31.03 -12.23
CA TYR A 240 0.95 31.89 -11.48
C TYR A 240 1.05 31.65 -9.96
N THR A 241 0.64 32.64 -9.17
CA THR A 241 0.36 32.52 -7.73
C THR A 241 -1.14 32.54 -7.43
N GLU A 242 -1.91 33.19 -8.29
CA GLU A 242 -3.38 33.19 -8.26
C GLU A 242 -3.88 32.54 -9.56
N PHE A 243 -4.89 31.67 -9.46
CA PHE A 243 -5.37 30.92 -10.61
C PHE A 243 -5.84 31.89 -11.73
N PRO A 244 -5.38 31.73 -12.99
CA PRO A 244 -5.69 32.66 -14.06
C PRO A 244 -7.19 32.73 -14.35
N GLN A 245 -7.71 33.94 -14.54
CA GLN A 245 -9.10 34.11 -14.98
C GLN A 245 -9.18 33.97 -16.50
N VAL A 246 -10.25 33.35 -16.97
CA VAL A 246 -10.58 33.32 -18.40
C VAL A 246 -11.75 34.25 -18.62
N ILE A 247 -11.63 35.12 -19.61
CA ILE A 247 -12.70 36.00 -20.04
C ILE A 247 -12.97 35.82 -21.53
N GLU A 248 -14.20 36.12 -21.93
CA GLU A 248 -14.58 36.23 -23.33
C GLU A 248 -14.77 37.72 -23.64
N GLN A 249 -14.04 38.23 -24.62
CA GLN A 249 -14.16 39.60 -25.11
C GLN A 249 -14.19 39.58 -26.65
N GLU A 250 -15.16 40.27 -27.25
CA GLU A 250 -15.27 40.40 -28.72
C GLU A 250 -15.32 39.03 -29.44
N ALA A 251 -15.97 38.02 -28.85
CA ALA A 251 -16.02 36.63 -29.35
C ALA A 251 -14.65 35.94 -29.45
N GLN A 252 -13.66 36.36 -28.64
CA GLN A 252 -12.38 35.68 -28.46
C GLN A 252 -12.11 35.41 -26.98
N LEU A 253 -11.54 34.25 -26.68
CA LEU A 253 -11.12 33.90 -25.33
C LEU A 253 -9.79 34.55 -24.99
N ARG A 254 -9.67 35.07 -23.76
CA ARG A 254 -8.44 35.65 -23.23
C ARG A 254 -8.18 35.10 -21.83
N ILE A 255 -6.93 34.68 -21.59
CA ILE A 255 -6.46 34.31 -20.25
C ILE A 255 -5.83 35.56 -19.63
N ILE A 256 -6.37 35.97 -18.49
CA ILE A 256 -5.84 37.04 -17.66
C ILE A 256 -4.75 36.45 -16.78
N TYR A 257 -3.51 36.77 -17.12
CA TYR A 257 -2.32 36.25 -16.46
C TYR A 257 -1.55 37.36 -15.75
N ARG A 258 -1.19 37.10 -14.49
CA ARG A 258 -0.33 37.98 -13.70
C ARG A 258 1.01 37.28 -13.47
N ASP A 259 2.10 37.88 -13.95
CA ASP A 259 3.44 37.36 -13.69
C ASP A 259 3.82 37.63 -12.22
N PRO A 260 4.08 36.60 -11.40
CA PRO A 260 4.45 36.77 -10.00
C PRO A 260 5.82 37.44 -9.80
N SER A 261 6.63 37.53 -10.86
CA SER A 261 7.91 38.23 -10.85
C SER A 261 7.75 39.74 -11.02
N LEU A 262 6.58 40.21 -11.45
CA LEU A 262 6.28 41.64 -11.64
C LEU A 262 5.55 42.23 -10.42
N PRO A 263 5.88 43.47 -10.00
CA PRO A 263 5.16 44.16 -8.94
C PRO A 263 3.67 44.42 -9.25
N ASP A 264 2.87 44.58 -8.19
CA ASP A 264 1.40 44.66 -8.26
C ASP A 264 0.81 45.83 -9.06
N HIS A 265 1.60 46.87 -9.32
CA HIS A 265 1.15 48.02 -10.10
C HIS A 265 1.20 47.78 -11.62
N PHE A 266 1.85 46.70 -12.07
CA PHE A 266 1.79 46.31 -13.47
C PHE A 266 0.46 45.61 -13.75
N PRO A 267 -0.26 46.01 -14.81
CA PRO A 267 -1.51 45.37 -15.16
C PRO A 267 -1.28 43.91 -15.59
N PRO A 268 -2.27 43.01 -15.35
CA PRO A 268 -2.19 41.65 -15.85
C PRO A 268 -2.17 41.64 -17.38
N TRP A 269 -1.55 40.61 -17.94
CA TRP A 269 -1.49 40.40 -19.38
C TRP A 269 -2.75 39.69 -19.86
N GLU A 270 -3.26 40.09 -21.02
CA GLU A 270 -4.35 39.42 -21.70
C GLU A 270 -3.78 38.55 -22.83
N ILE A 271 -3.80 37.22 -22.62
CA ILE A 271 -3.26 36.27 -23.59
C ILE A 271 -4.42 35.71 -24.42
N PRO A 272 -4.51 36.02 -25.73
CA PRO A 272 -5.58 35.52 -26.57
C PRO A 272 -5.39 34.03 -26.86
N VAL A 273 -6.47 33.27 -26.65
CA VAL A 273 -6.54 31.83 -26.89
C VAL A 273 -7.81 31.50 -27.67
N THR A 274 -7.82 30.37 -28.36
CA THR A 274 -8.98 29.86 -29.09
C THR A 274 -9.42 28.49 -28.57
N LEU A 275 -8.58 27.83 -27.77
CA LEU A 275 -8.89 26.57 -27.11
C LEU A 275 -8.26 26.58 -25.72
N ILE A 276 -9.03 26.16 -24.72
CA ILE A 276 -8.55 25.99 -23.36
C ILE A 276 -8.63 24.52 -22.99
N ALA A 277 -7.50 23.94 -22.60
CA ALA A 277 -7.45 22.61 -22.01
C ALA A 277 -7.16 22.73 -20.52
N THR A 278 -8.04 22.21 -19.68
CA THR A 278 -7.85 22.20 -18.22
C THR A 278 -7.27 20.87 -17.78
N ALA A 279 -6.53 20.82 -16.65
CA ALA A 279 -6.08 19.56 -16.05
C ALA A 279 -7.23 18.55 -15.94
N THR A 280 -6.94 17.25 -15.83
CA THR A 280 -7.98 16.23 -15.60
C THR A 280 -7.82 15.68 -14.20
N GLU A 281 -8.90 15.64 -13.42
CA GLU A 281 -8.90 14.92 -12.15
C GLU A 281 -9.31 13.47 -12.36
N TYR A 282 -8.80 12.58 -11.50
CA TYR A 282 -9.14 11.16 -11.55
C TYR A 282 -9.62 10.70 -10.19
N TYR A 283 -10.79 10.06 -10.19
CA TYR A 283 -11.41 9.54 -8.99
C TYR A 283 -11.55 8.01 -9.07
N PRO A 284 -11.56 7.33 -7.91
CA PRO A 284 -11.79 5.89 -7.89
C PRO A 284 -13.17 5.56 -8.46
N SER A 285 -13.23 4.53 -9.30
CA SER A 285 -14.50 4.08 -9.87
C SER A 285 -15.30 3.24 -8.87
N LYS A 286 -16.60 3.02 -9.13
CA LYS A 286 -17.46 2.16 -8.29
C LYS A 286 -16.96 0.71 -8.24
N GLU A 287 -16.26 0.27 -9.28
CA GLU A 287 -15.64 -1.05 -9.39
C GLU A 287 -14.49 -1.21 -8.40
N ILE A 288 -13.74 -0.14 -8.09
CA ILE A 288 -12.72 -0.16 -7.04
C ILE A 288 -13.36 -0.46 -5.67
N GLU A 289 -14.47 0.21 -5.34
CA GLU A 289 -15.22 -0.02 -4.10
C GLU A 289 -15.78 -1.46 -4.04
N THR A 290 -16.30 -1.95 -5.17
CA THR A 290 -16.80 -3.32 -5.31
C THR A 290 -15.68 -4.33 -5.04
N VAL A 291 -14.51 -4.15 -5.66
CA VAL A 291 -13.35 -4.99 -5.45
C VAL A 291 -12.86 -4.94 -4.00
N ALA A 292 -12.76 -3.74 -3.42
CA ALA A 292 -12.36 -3.57 -2.02
C ALA A 292 -13.24 -4.38 -1.07
N THR A 293 -14.57 -4.31 -1.28
CA THR A 293 -15.56 -5.01 -0.46
C THR A 293 -15.47 -6.53 -0.62
N LEU A 294 -15.54 -7.01 -1.87
CA LEU A 294 -15.54 -8.44 -2.18
C LEU A 294 -14.22 -9.10 -1.77
N ALA A 295 -13.08 -8.50 -2.14
CA ALA A 295 -11.76 -9.06 -1.83
C ALA A 295 -11.32 -8.82 -0.37
N GLY A 296 -11.90 -7.82 0.31
CA GLY A 296 -11.51 -7.41 1.66
C GLY A 296 -10.21 -6.64 1.70
N LEU A 297 -10.06 -5.71 0.77
CA LEU A 297 -8.88 -4.85 0.64
C LEU A 297 -9.18 -3.50 1.28
N PRO A 298 -8.20 -2.89 1.98
CA PRO A 298 -8.35 -1.56 2.52
C PRO A 298 -8.34 -0.51 1.41
N THR A 299 -9.03 0.60 1.61
CA THR A 299 -8.97 1.79 0.76
C THR A 299 -8.29 2.94 1.48
N GLY A 300 -7.67 3.83 0.70
CA GLY A 300 -7.06 5.05 1.20
C GLY A 300 -8.11 6.12 1.51
N PRO A 301 -7.70 7.24 2.12
CA PRO A 301 -8.59 8.39 2.34
C PRO A 301 -9.08 9.03 1.02
N ASP A 302 -8.34 8.81 -0.07
CA ASP A 302 -8.66 9.17 -1.45
C ASP A 302 -9.62 8.18 -2.15
N GLY A 303 -9.96 7.07 -1.49
CA GLY A 303 -10.87 6.04 -1.99
C GLY A 303 -10.25 5.03 -2.96
N PHE A 304 -8.97 5.18 -3.32
CA PHE A 304 -8.23 4.17 -4.10
C PHE A 304 -7.83 2.97 -3.22
N LEU A 305 -7.39 1.86 -3.83
CA LEU A 305 -6.96 0.69 -3.06
C LEU A 305 -5.67 1.00 -2.30
N LEU A 306 -5.75 0.94 -0.97
CA LEU A 306 -4.63 1.23 -0.09
C LEU A 306 -3.60 0.13 -0.23
N SER A 307 -2.43 0.54 -0.63
CA SER A 307 -1.37 -0.38 -0.98
C SER A 307 0.01 0.15 -0.62
N ASP A 308 0.05 1.27 0.09
CA ASP A 308 1.27 1.85 0.65
C ASP A 308 1.29 1.67 2.17
N THR A 309 1.37 0.40 2.60
CA THR A 309 2.22 0.17 3.78
C THR A 309 3.65 0.24 3.27
N LEU A 310 4.59 0.83 4.03
CA LEU A 310 6.02 0.95 3.68
C LEU A 310 6.70 -0.34 3.15
N HIS A 311 6.01 -1.49 3.21
CA HIS A 311 6.49 -2.82 2.86
C HIS A 311 5.68 -3.51 1.75
N ALA A 312 4.67 -2.87 1.16
CA ALA A 312 3.88 -3.40 0.04
C ALA A 312 4.51 -3.08 -1.33
N TRP A 313 5.84 -3.14 -1.40
CA TRP A 313 6.62 -2.97 -2.62
C TRP A 313 6.21 -4.00 -3.67
N GLY A 314 6.01 -3.56 -4.92
CA GLY A 314 5.71 -4.44 -6.06
C GLY A 314 4.25 -4.88 -6.16
N GLY A 315 3.30 -3.98 -5.90
CA GLY A 315 1.88 -4.24 -6.15
C GLY A 315 1.19 -5.17 -5.14
N GLN A 316 1.84 -5.56 -4.04
CA GLN A 316 1.28 -6.54 -3.08
C GLN A 316 0.14 -5.93 -2.26
N THR A 317 -0.87 -6.74 -1.92
CA THR A 317 -1.96 -6.34 -1.01
C THR A 317 -1.84 -7.04 0.35
N ASN A 318 -2.78 -6.77 1.27
CA ASN A 318 -2.91 -7.51 2.53
C ASN A 318 -3.23 -9.00 2.33
N ARG A 319 -3.60 -9.44 1.13
CA ARG A 319 -3.88 -10.84 0.80
C ARG A 319 -2.84 -11.36 -0.18
N LYS A 320 -2.06 -12.35 0.25
CA LYS A 320 -0.99 -12.95 -0.59
C LYS A 320 -1.56 -13.53 -1.87
N GLY A 321 -0.96 -13.24 -3.03
CA GLY A 321 -1.47 -13.69 -4.32
C GLY A 321 -2.59 -12.81 -4.90
N ILE A 322 -3.00 -11.75 -4.19
CA ILE A 322 -3.79 -10.65 -4.74
C ILE A 322 -2.88 -9.42 -4.84
N TYR A 323 -2.77 -8.88 -6.04
CA TYR A 323 -1.96 -7.72 -6.38
C TYR A 323 -2.84 -6.59 -6.88
N CYS A 324 -2.39 -5.35 -6.70
CA CYS A 324 -3.01 -4.16 -7.22
C CYS A 324 -1.92 -3.29 -7.85
N VAL A 325 -2.13 -2.84 -9.09
CA VAL A 325 -1.15 -2.09 -9.88
C VAL A 325 -1.79 -0.90 -10.60
N GLY A 326 -0.98 0.12 -10.88
CA GLY A 326 -1.35 1.30 -11.66
C GLY A 326 -2.47 2.12 -11.03
N MET A 327 -3.39 2.60 -11.87
CA MET A 327 -4.40 3.60 -11.50
C MET A 327 -5.36 3.16 -10.39
N ALA A 328 -5.53 1.86 -10.15
CA ALA A 328 -6.33 1.34 -9.04
C ALA A 328 -5.77 1.76 -7.66
N ARG A 329 -4.51 2.19 -7.62
CA ARG A 329 -3.78 2.72 -6.45
C ARG A 329 -3.64 4.26 -6.47
N GLY A 330 -4.25 4.93 -7.45
CA GLY A 330 -4.12 6.37 -7.69
C GLY A 330 -3.36 6.71 -8.97
N LEU A 331 -3.64 7.88 -9.56
CA LEU A 331 -3.14 8.27 -10.88
C LEU A 331 -1.61 8.37 -10.97
N LEU A 332 -0.94 8.83 -9.91
CA LEU A 332 0.53 8.96 -9.88
C LEU A 332 1.22 7.61 -10.11
N ARG A 333 0.60 6.51 -9.66
CA ARG A 333 1.15 5.14 -9.73
C ARG A 333 1.22 4.58 -11.12
N LEU A 334 0.61 5.25 -12.09
CA LEU A 334 0.74 4.91 -13.48
C LEU A 334 2.20 5.00 -13.98
N MET A 335 2.99 5.92 -13.42
CA MET A 335 4.42 6.02 -13.76
C MET A 335 5.25 4.87 -13.14
N ASP A 336 4.78 4.30 -12.03
CA ASP A 336 5.41 3.18 -11.32
C ASP A 336 4.94 1.81 -11.89
N LEU A 337 4.03 1.81 -12.86
CA LEU A 337 3.39 0.60 -13.38
C LEU A 337 4.40 -0.46 -13.88
N PRO A 338 5.48 -0.11 -14.60
CA PRO A 338 6.50 -1.08 -14.98
C PRO A 338 7.14 -1.80 -13.80
N GLU A 339 7.57 -1.05 -12.79
CA GLU A 339 8.21 -1.57 -11.57
C GLU A 339 7.23 -2.40 -10.75
N GLU A 340 5.98 -1.97 -10.65
CA GLU A 340 4.91 -2.70 -9.97
C GLU A 340 4.67 -4.05 -10.64
N VAL A 341 4.48 -4.08 -11.96
CA VAL A 341 4.24 -5.32 -12.72
C VAL A 341 5.48 -6.24 -12.69
N ALA A 342 6.68 -5.68 -12.75
CA ALA A 342 7.92 -6.45 -12.56
C ALA A 342 7.99 -7.07 -11.16
N GLY A 343 7.59 -6.33 -10.12
CA GLY A 343 7.46 -6.82 -8.75
C GLY A 343 6.48 -7.98 -8.63
N VAL A 344 5.32 -7.87 -9.28
CA VAL A 344 4.32 -8.95 -9.36
C VAL A 344 4.92 -10.19 -10.06
N ALA A 345 5.63 -10.01 -11.18
CA ALA A 345 6.26 -11.11 -11.90
C ALA A 345 7.30 -11.84 -11.05
N VAL A 346 8.11 -11.11 -10.27
CA VAL A 346 9.10 -11.69 -9.34
C VAL A 346 8.40 -12.47 -8.23
N ASP A 347 7.36 -11.91 -7.61
CA ASP A 347 6.64 -12.56 -6.50
C ASP A 347 5.92 -13.83 -6.98
N LEU A 348 5.34 -13.81 -8.19
CA LEU A 348 4.72 -14.99 -8.81
C LEU A 348 5.74 -16.05 -9.26
N GLY A 349 6.97 -15.64 -9.58
CA GLY A 349 8.07 -16.51 -10.01
C GLY A 349 8.85 -17.13 -8.85
N GLN A 350 8.99 -16.43 -7.72
CA GLN A 350 9.54 -16.95 -6.48
C GLN A 350 8.52 -17.89 -5.82
N GLY A 351 8.49 -19.15 -6.26
CA GLY A 351 7.68 -20.17 -5.62
C GLY A 351 8.03 -20.30 -4.13
N SER A 352 7.19 -19.73 -3.26
CA SER A 352 7.14 -19.90 -1.78
C SER A 352 8.48 -19.96 -1.01
N SER A 353 9.56 -19.41 -1.57
CA SER A 353 10.94 -19.55 -1.07
C SER A 353 11.44 -18.34 -0.27
N ARG A 354 10.55 -17.47 0.20
CA ARG A 354 10.92 -16.54 1.29
C ARG A 354 11.06 -17.36 2.57
N GLU A 355 12.26 -17.31 3.17
CA GLU A 355 12.61 -17.96 4.43
C GLU A 355 11.46 -17.89 5.44
N LYS A 356 10.86 -19.06 5.68
CA LYS A 356 9.72 -19.26 6.58
C LYS A 356 10.22 -19.25 8.03
N THR A 357 10.45 -18.06 8.58
CA THR A 357 10.56 -17.87 10.04
C THR A 357 9.51 -16.87 10.51
N LEU A 358 8.26 -17.10 10.11
CA LEU A 358 7.10 -16.42 10.68
C LEU A 358 6.37 -17.42 11.58
N LEU A 359 6.16 -17.03 12.84
CA LEU A 359 5.26 -17.73 13.75
C LEU A 359 3.85 -17.71 13.14
N LEU A 360 3.37 -18.85 12.66
CA LEU A 360 2.06 -18.98 12.03
C LEU A 360 1.01 -19.31 13.09
N ALA A 361 -0.18 -18.74 12.97
CA ALA A 361 -1.27 -19.08 13.86
C ALA A 361 -1.88 -20.44 13.47
N GLN A 362 -2.05 -21.33 14.45
CA GLN A 362 -2.73 -22.63 14.29
C GLN A 362 -3.82 -22.81 15.34
N VAL A 363 -4.93 -23.43 14.94
CA VAL A 363 -6.10 -23.64 15.79
C VAL A 363 -6.08 -25.06 16.36
N ASP A 364 -6.28 -25.19 17.66
CA ASP A 364 -6.71 -26.44 18.29
C ASP A 364 -8.24 -26.60 18.10
N PRO A 365 -8.68 -27.55 17.26
CA PRO A 365 -10.10 -27.71 16.95
C PRO A 365 -10.93 -28.22 18.13
N LEU A 366 -10.30 -28.82 19.16
CA LEU A 366 -11.01 -29.31 20.35
C LEU A 366 -11.35 -28.19 21.32
N LEU A 367 -10.52 -27.14 21.38
CA LEU A 367 -10.77 -25.93 22.18
C LEU A 367 -11.63 -24.90 21.44
N CYS A 368 -11.66 -24.94 20.11
CA CYS A 368 -12.39 -23.96 19.30
C CYS A 368 -13.91 -24.01 19.55
N GLU A 369 -14.51 -22.89 19.95
CA GLU A 369 -15.99 -22.78 20.11
C GLU A 369 -16.72 -22.17 18.89
N VAL A 370 -16.03 -22.03 17.75
CA VAL A 370 -16.61 -21.48 16.49
C VAL A 370 -17.29 -20.10 16.69
N CYS A 371 -16.74 -19.26 17.57
CA CYS A 371 -17.28 -17.92 17.85
C CYS A 371 -17.06 -16.88 16.74
N LEU A 372 -16.34 -17.25 15.67
CA LEU A 372 -16.00 -16.41 14.51
C LEU A 372 -15.22 -15.13 14.84
N THR A 373 -14.69 -14.96 16.06
CA THR A 373 -13.87 -13.80 16.41
C THR A 373 -12.62 -13.76 15.53
N CYS A 374 -11.87 -14.86 15.48
CA CYS A 374 -10.66 -14.96 14.65
C CYS A 374 -10.94 -14.62 13.17
N PHE A 375 -12.03 -15.15 12.61
CA PHE A 375 -12.45 -14.90 11.23
C PHE A 375 -12.65 -13.40 10.95
N ARG A 376 -13.34 -12.69 11.85
CA ARG A 376 -13.65 -11.26 11.71
C ARG A 376 -12.45 -10.35 11.92
N VAL A 377 -11.49 -10.74 12.76
CA VAL A 377 -10.34 -9.88 13.11
C VAL A 377 -9.11 -10.10 12.23
N CYS A 378 -9.11 -11.10 11.34
CA CYS A 378 -7.96 -11.40 10.49
C CYS A 378 -7.87 -10.39 9.32
N PRO A 379 -6.88 -9.49 9.28
CA PRO A 379 -6.73 -8.53 8.17
C PRO A 379 -6.34 -9.20 6.85
N HIS A 380 -5.88 -10.46 6.90
CA HIS A 380 -5.41 -11.20 5.72
C HIS A 380 -6.46 -12.16 5.15
N ARG A 381 -7.62 -12.30 5.82
CA ARG A 381 -8.67 -13.29 5.51
C ARG A 381 -8.13 -14.71 5.34
N ALA A 382 -7.14 -15.08 6.15
CA ALA A 382 -6.48 -16.39 6.11
C ALA A 382 -7.27 -17.50 6.81
N ILE A 383 -8.48 -17.21 7.30
CA ILE A 383 -9.23 -18.11 8.19
C ILE A 383 -10.51 -18.56 7.48
N GLU A 384 -10.77 -19.85 7.54
CA GLU A 384 -11.96 -20.51 7.01
C GLU A 384 -12.64 -21.32 8.12
N ILE A 385 -13.93 -21.59 7.98
CA ILE A 385 -14.67 -22.48 8.89
C ILE A 385 -14.93 -23.79 8.16
N THR A 386 -14.30 -24.86 8.60
CA THR A 386 -14.33 -26.16 7.92
C THR A 386 -14.83 -27.25 8.85
N ASP A 387 -15.39 -28.32 8.28
CA ASP A 387 -15.75 -29.49 9.06
C ASP A 387 -14.51 -30.15 9.69
N CYS A 388 -14.67 -30.64 10.93
CA CYS A 388 -13.66 -31.30 11.72
C CYS A 388 -14.24 -32.58 12.33
N THR A 389 -13.91 -33.72 11.73
CA THR A 389 -14.40 -35.05 12.13
C THR A 389 -14.09 -35.39 13.60
N LYS A 390 -12.96 -34.90 14.12
CA LYS A 390 -12.55 -35.10 15.52
C LYS A 390 -13.51 -34.52 16.56
N ARG A 391 -14.23 -33.44 16.23
CA ARG A 391 -15.14 -32.80 17.18
C ARG A 391 -16.34 -33.69 17.49
N SER A 392 -16.85 -34.38 16.47
CA SER A 392 -17.98 -35.30 16.61
C SER A 392 -17.64 -36.49 17.52
N SER A 393 -16.42 -37.02 17.41
CA SER A 393 -15.97 -38.13 18.27
C SER A 393 -15.70 -37.74 19.73
N HIS A 394 -15.61 -36.44 20.02
CA HIS A 394 -15.37 -35.91 21.36
C HIS A 394 -16.61 -35.18 21.95
N GLY A 395 -17.80 -35.44 21.41
CA GLY A 395 -19.06 -34.96 21.97
C GLY A 395 -19.32 -33.45 21.83
N LYS A 396 -18.59 -32.73 20.96
CA LYS A 396 -18.88 -31.31 20.68
C LYS A 396 -20.14 -31.18 19.83
N LEU A 397 -20.97 -30.18 20.16
CA LEU A 397 -22.23 -29.88 19.48
C LEU A 397 -22.04 -29.55 17.99
N TYR A 398 -20.96 -28.82 17.67
CA TYR A 398 -20.63 -28.40 16.31
C TYR A 398 -19.52 -29.28 15.71
N LYS A 399 -19.71 -29.68 14.46
CA LYS A 399 -18.72 -30.43 13.68
C LYS A 399 -17.63 -29.54 13.10
N GLN A 400 -17.86 -28.24 12.96
CA GLN A 400 -16.95 -27.30 12.31
C GLN A 400 -15.90 -26.73 13.27
N ALA A 401 -14.75 -26.31 12.76
CA ALA A 401 -13.74 -25.56 13.48
C ALA A 401 -13.15 -24.46 12.58
N ALA A 402 -12.55 -23.43 13.19
CA ALA A 402 -11.74 -22.50 12.44
C ALA A 402 -10.46 -23.19 11.94
N TRP A 403 -10.11 -22.95 10.69
CA TRP A 403 -8.90 -23.40 10.04
C TRP A 403 -8.13 -22.20 9.51
N ILE A 404 -6.83 -22.12 9.80
CA ILE A 404 -5.97 -21.01 9.35
C ILE A 404 -5.08 -21.54 8.24
N HIS A 405 -5.23 -20.99 7.04
CA HIS A 405 -4.42 -21.32 5.87
C HIS A 405 -2.97 -20.86 6.10
N PRO A 406 -1.99 -21.77 6.24
CA PRO A 406 -0.61 -21.41 6.59
C PRO A 406 0.03 -20.51 5.53
N GLU A 407 -0.24 -20.80 4.25
CA GLU A 407 0.31 -20.03 3.13
C GLU A 407 -0.30 -18.61 3.07
N ALA A 408 -1.56 -18.43 3.47
CA ALA A 408 -2.21 -17.11 3.52
C ALA A 408 -1.88 -16.31 4.79
N CYS A 409 -1.53 -16.99 5.88
CA CYS A 409 -1.19 -16.37 7.15
C CYS A 409 0.12 -15.55 7.04
N GLN A 410 0.08 -14.33 7.59
CA GLN A 410 1.25 -13.44 7.64
C GLN A 410 1.86 -13.31 9.05
N GLY A 411 1.38 -14.09 10.03
CA GLY A 411 1.97 -14.12 11.38
C GLY A 411 1.70 -12.88 12.25
N CYS A 412 0.66 -12.09 11.96
CA CYS A 412 0.34 -10.87 12.72
C CYS A 412 -0.12 -11.12 14.18
N GLY A 413 -0.54 -12.34 14.51
CA GLY A 413 -0.95 -12.72 15.86
C GLY A 413 -2.26 -12.14 16.39
N ILE A 414 -2.98 -11.31 15.62
CA ILE A 414 -4.23 -10.67 16.08
C ILE A 414 -5.27 -11.73 16.50
N CYS A 415 -5.44 -12.80 15.72
CA CYS A 415 -6.40 -13.86 16.04
C CYS A 415 -6.03 -14.65 17.31
N ILE A 416 -4.74 -14.79 17.61
CA ILE A 416 -4.24 -15.47 18.82
C ILE A 416 -4.72 -14.68 20.03
N ALA A 417 -4.41 -13.38 20.05
CA ALA A 417 -4.72 -12.52 21.18
C ALA A 417 -6.21 -12.18 21.36
N GLU A 418 -7.05 -12.43 20.35
CA GLU A 418 -8.48 -12.16 20.40
C GLU A 418 -9.31 -13.44 20.59
N CYS A 419 -8.68 -14.62 20.67
CA CYS A 419 -9.42 -15.88 20.81
C CYS A 419 -9.91 -16.05 22.25
N PRO A 420 -11.23 -15.97 22.53
CA PRO A 420 -11.74 -16.09 23.90
C PRO A 420 -11.54 -17.50 24.48
N ALA A 421 -11.52 -18.52 23.62
CA ALA A 421 -11.30 -19.91 24.02
C ALA A 421 -9.80 -20.27 24.12
N GLN A 422 -8.89 -19.33 23.82
CA GLN A 422 -7.45 -19.56 23.72
C GLN A 422 -7.09 -20.79 22.86
N ALA A 423 -7.91 -21.03 21.84
CA ALA A 423 -7.79 -22.18 20.96
C ALA A 423 -6.73 -21.96 19.86
N ILE A 424 -6.06 -20.82 19.82
CA ILE A 424 -5.14 -20.46 18.73
C ILE A 424 -3.75 -20.22 19.31
N ASN A 425 -2.77 -20.94 18.78
CA ASN A 425 -1.37 -20.85 19.22
C ASN A 425 -0.48 -20.35 18.08
N GLY A 426 0.64 -19.75 18.44
CA GLY A 426 1.74 -19.51 17.50
C GLY A 426 2.55 -20.78 17.31
N ALA A 427 2.71 -21.22 16.07
CA ALA A 427 3.54 -22.35 15.69
C ALA A 427 4.65 -21.86 14.76
N ASP A 428 5.91 -22.04 15.14
CA ASP A 428 7.01 -21.98 14.18
C ASP A 428 6.95 -23.28 13.35
N PRO A 429 6.77 -23.21 12.01
CA PRO A 429 6.73 -24.40 11.16
C PRO A 429 8.00 -25.26 11.25
N LEU A 430 9.13 -24.67 11.68
CA LEU A 430 10.43 -25.31 11.83
C LEU A 430 10.72 -25.72 13.29
N GLN A 431 10.05 -25.12 14.28
CA GLN A 431 10.24 -25.40 15.71
C GLN A 431 8.93 -25.25 16.52
N PRO A 432 8.02 -26.25 16.46
CA PRO A 432 6.68 -26.18 17.07
C PRO A 432 6.65 -26.08 18.61
N GLU A 433 7.80 -26.06 19.29
CA GLU A 433 7.90 -26.01 20.76
C GLU A 433 8.41 -24.67 21.32
N SER A 434 8.67 -23.65 20.47
CA SER A 434 9.14 -22.35 20.94
C SER A 434 8.01 -21.55 21.59
N LYS A 435 7.77 -21.80 22.89
CA LYS A 435 7.35 -20.74 23.82
C LYS A 435 8.37 -19.60 23.71
N LEU A 436 7.98 -18.35 24.02
CA LEU A 436 8.96 -17.26 24.21
C LEU A 436 10.07 -17.81 25.10
N ASP A 437 11.22 -18.11 24.52
CA ASP A 437 12.36 -18.59 25.27
C ASP A 437 12.88 -17.37 26.04
N PRO A 438 12.90 -17.39 27.37
CA PRO A 438 13.41 -16.28 28.17
C PRO A 438 14.83 -15.88 27.75
N ASP A 439 15.61 -16.83 27.23
CA ASP A 439 16.99 -16.66 26.77
C ASP A 439 17.09 -16.19 25.30
N SER A 440 15.96 -16.07 24.59
CA SER A 440 15.92 -15.47 23.24
C SER A 440 15.85 -13.94 23.24
N GLY A 441 15.68 -13.35 24.43
CA GLY A 441 15.66 -11.90 24.64
C GLY A 441 17.03 -11.27 24.41
N TRP A 442 17.03 -10.02 23.93
CA TRP A 442 18.25 -9.22 23.83
C TRP A 442 18.39 -8.42 25.12
N HIS A 443 19.46 -8.68 25.87
CA HIS A 443 19.69 -8.06 27.17
C HIS A 443 20.60 -6.83 27.04
N PHE A 444 20.19 -5.73 27.65
CA PHE A 444 20.98 -4.51 27.77
C PHE A 444 21.07 -4.10 29.24
N PHE A 445 22.23 -3.56 29.63
CA PHE A 445 22.48 -3.06 30.97
C PHE A 445 22.81 -1.58 30.93
N MET A 446 22.02 -0.80 31.66
CA MET A 446 22.38 0.58 31.95
C MET A 446 23.19 0.60 33.24
N LEU A 447 24.32 1.31 33.24
CA LEU A 447 25.17 1.45 34.42
C LEU A 447 24.90 2.79 35.12
N ASP A 448 25.38 2.94 36.35
CA ASP A 448 25.18 4.16 37.15
C ASP A 448 25.74 5.43 36.51
N ASN A 449 26.71 5.31 35.60
CA ASN A 449 27.24 6.42 34.81
C ASN A 449 26.30 6.84 33.64
N GLY A 450 25.17 6.15 33.45
CA GLY A 450 24.19 6.41 32.39
C GLY A 450 24.55 5.85 31.01
N GLU A 451 25.63 5.07 30.91
CA GLU A 451 26.03 4.35 29.70
C GLU A 451 25.26 3.03 29.58
N LEU A 452 25.06 2.59 28.33
CA LEU A 452 24.31 1.40 27.98
C LEU A 452 25.23 0.37 27.34
N TYR A 453 25.14 -0.88 27.77
CA TYR A 453 25.94 -1.99 27.26
C TYR A 453 25.06 -3.16 26.83
N GLN A 454 25.51 -3.93 25.84
CA GLN A 454 24.85 -5.17 25.43
C GLN A 454 25.39 -6.39 26.20
N ALA A 455 24.54 -7.36 26.53
CA ALA A 455 24.93 -8.66 27.05
C ALA A 455 24.26 -9.83 26.28
N ARG A 456 24.84 -11.03 26.40
CA ARG A 456 24.35 -12.25 25.73
C ARG A 456 23.36 -13.05 26.57
N THR A 457 23.48 -13.01 27.89
CA THR A 457 22.65 -13.76 28.82
C THR A 457 22.37 -12.90 30.04
N ARG A 458 21.30 -13.25 30.76
CA ARG A 458 21.07 -12.75 32.11
C ARG A 458 22.14 -13.33 33.03
N GLU A 459 22.89 -12.47 33.72
CA GLU A 459 23.88 -12.88 34.71
C GLU A 459 23.30 -12.75 36.13
N ASP A 460 23.74 -13.61 37.06
CA ASP A 460 23.31 -13.55 38.46
C ASP A 460 23.90 -12.32 39.16
N PHE A 461 23.05 -11.37 39.53
CA PHE A 461 23.45 -10.13 40.18
C PHE A 461 23.79 -10.35 41.67
N SER A 462 24.92 -9.82 42.12
CA SER A 462 25.27 -9.73 43.55
C SER A 462 25.37 -8.26 43.98
N GLY A 463 24.25 -7.70 44.46
CA GLY A 463 24.16 -6.35 44.99
C GLY A 463 23.01 -6.19 46.00
N ASN A 464 23.17 -5.31 46.99
CA ASN A 464 22.23 -5.16 48.13
C ASN A 464 20.88 -4.50 47.78
N GLN A 465 20.69 -4.00 46.56
CA GLN A 465 19.40 -3.58 45.98
C GLN A 465 19.37 -4.05 44.52
N GLY A 466 18.28 -4.68 44.08
CA GLY A 466 18.15 -5.21 42.71
C GLY A 466 18.04 -4.08 41.67
N PRO A 467 18.57 -4.27 40.44
CA PRO A 467 18.44 -3.28 39.37
C PRO A 467 16.99 -3.16 38.89
N VAL A 468 16.60 -1.98 38.37
CA VAL A 468 15.30 -1.79 37.72
C VAL A 468 15.19 -2.73 36.52
N ARG A 469 14.14 -3.54 36.43
CA ARG A 469 13.90 -4.51 35.36
C ARG A 469 12.84 -4.02 34.39
N LEU A 470 13.25 -3.76 33.16
CA LEU A 470 12.37 -3.40 32.05
C LEU A 470 12.24 -4.56 31.08
N VAL A 471 11.00 -4.94 30.75
CA VAL A 471 10.72 -5.87 29.65
C VAL A 471 10.14 -5.09 28.48
N VAL A 472 10.76 -5.20 27.30
CA VAL A 472 10.33 -4.50 26.09
C VAL A 472 9.81 -5.51 25.06
N LEU A 473 8.52 -5.45 24.75
CA LEU A 473 7.91 -6.24 23.68
C LEU A 473 7.92 -5.40 22.39
N ALA A 474 8.84 -5.71 21.48
CA ALA A 474 9.13 -4.89 20.32
C ALA A 474 8.63 -5.53 19.03
N CYS A 475 7.80 -4.83 18.27
CA CYS A 475 7.35 -5.27 16.95
C CYS A 475 8.55 -5.38 15.99
N ARG A 476 8.73 -6.56 15.37
CA ARG A 476 9.84 -6.87 14.46
C ARG A 476 9.99 -5.90 13.30
N GLN A 477 8.90 -5.29 12.84
CA GLN A 477 8.88 -4.40 11.68
C GLN A 477 8.92 -2.91 12.05
N SER A 478 9.12 -2.58 13.32
CA SER A 478 9.25 -1.20 13.77
C SER A 478 10.19 -1.10 14.96
N GLY A 479 9.65 -1.19 16.18
CA GLY A 479 10.40 -0.98 17.42
C GLY A 479 11.67 -1.82 17.50
N PHE A 480 11.64 -3.08 17.07
CA PHE A 480 12.82 -3.94 17.13
C PHE A 480 13.92 -3.52 16.15
N LEU A 481 13.58 -2.94 14.99
CA LEU A 481 14.58 -2.42 14.04
C LEU A 481 15.38 -1.26 14.64
N ALA A 482 14.72 -0.43 15.46
CA ALA A 482 15.39 0.65 16.19
C ALA A 482 16.36 0.07 17.25
N VAL A 483 15.94 -0.98 17.95
CA VAL A 483 16.81 -1.70 18.90
C VAL A 483 18.00 -2.34 18.18
N GLN A 484 17.79 -3.02 17.05
CA GLN A 484 18.87 -3.65 16.27
C GLN A 484 19.91 -2.64 15.80
N THR A 485 19.47 -1.45 15.39
CA THR A 485 20.36 -0.35 14.99
C THR A 485 21.22 0.09 16.15
N LEU A 486 20.62 0.27 17.34
CA LEU A 486 21.34 0.61 18.54
C LEU A 486 22.37 -0.46 18.93
N THR A 487 22.01 -1.74 18.85
CA THR A 487 22.91 -2.83 19.24
C THR A 487 24.23 -2.81 18.46
N ARG A 488 24.21 -2.40 17.19
CA ARG A 488 25.43 -2.28 16.37
C ARG A 488 26.37 -1.16 16.84
N LEU A 489 25.86 -0.21 17.62
CA LEU A 489 26.59 0.97 18.10
C LEU A 489 27.06 0.81 19.55
N LEU A 490 26.50 -0.14 20.31
CA LEU A 490 26.78 -0.28 21.74
C LEU A 490 27.97 -1.23 22.01
N PRO A 491 28.80 -0.90 23.02
CA PRO A 491 29.82 -1.82 23.51
C PRO A 491 29.20 -3.02 24.24
N PHE A 492 29.90 -4.16 24.22
CA PHE A 492 29.54 -5.33 25.02
C PHE A 492 29.96 -5.15 26.48
N TYR A 493 29.04 -5.47 27.39
CA TYR A 493 29.33 -5.54 28.82
C TYR A 493 30.32 -6.67 29.11
N ARG A 494 31.27 -6.41 30.02
CA ARG A 494 32.21 -7.41 30.51
C ARG A 494 32.04 -7.57 32.03
N PRO A 495 31.81 -8.79 32.54
CA PRO A 495 31.54 -9.04 33.97
C PRO A 495 32.64 -8.59 34.94
N GLN A 496 33.85 -8.37 34.42
CA GLN A 496 35.00 -7.89 35.19
C GLN A 496 34.93 -6.39 35.53
N LEU A 497 34.01 -5.64 34.91
CA LEU A 497 33.75 -4.25 35.22
C LEU A 497 33.02 -4.16 36.58
N LYS A 498 33.68 -3.62 37.61
CA LYS A 498 33.07 -3.33 38.92
C LYS A 498 32.18 -2.07 38.86
N LEU A 499 31.24 -2.03 37.92
CA LEU A 499 30.31 -0.91 37.77
C LEU A 499 28.93 -1.32 38.29
N GLY A 500 28.27 -0.42 39.02
CA GLY A 500 26.91 -0.64 39.49
C GLY A 500 25.93 -0.63 38.32
N ILE A 501 24.97 -1.57 38.36
CA ILE A 501 23.95 -1.72 37.34
C ILE A 501 22.71 -0.93 37.76
N LEU A 502 22.38 0.05 36.93
CA LEU A 502 21.24 0.94 37.08
C LEU A 502 19.93 0.23 36.71
N ALA A 503 19.93 -0.46 35.57
CA ALA A 503 18.76 -1.15 35.04
C ALA A 503 19.14 -2.32 34.11
N GLU A 504 18.31 -3.37 34.14
CA GLU A 504 18.28 -4.47 33.17
C GLU A 504 17.14 -4.22 32.18
N ILE A 505 17.43 -4.29 30.88
CA ILE A 505 16.45 -4.09 29.81
C ILE A 505 16.45 -5.34 28.93
N ALA A 506 15.40 -6.15 29.06
CA ALA A 506 15.20 -7.35 28.25
C ALA A 506 14.25 -7.04 27.09
N VAL A 507 14.76 -7.09 25.86
CA VAL A 507 13.99 -6.81 24.64
C VAL A 507 13.61 -8.12 23.95
N TYR A 508 12.32 -8.35 23.79
CA TYR A 508 11.77 -9.51 23.09
C TYR A 508 11.15 -9.09 21.75
N PRO A 509 11.66 -9.58 20.61
CA PRO A 509 11.08 -9.32 19.31
C PRO A 509 9.80 -10.13 19.10
N VAL A 510 8.66 -9.47 19.02
CA VAL A 510 7.39 -10.09 18.61
C VAL A 510 7.15 -9.92 17.12
N ALA A 511 6.58 -10.95 16.47
CA ALA A 511 6.27 -10.90 15.03
C ALA A 511 5.39 -9.70 14.65
N CYS A 512 4.49 -9.29 15.54
CA CYS A 512 3.74 -8.04 15.46
C CYS A 512 3.26 -7.65 16.86
N ALA A 513 3.10 -6.34 17.11
CA ALA A 513 2.45 -5.87 18.33
C ALA A 513 1.02 -6.41 18.51
N GLY A 514 0.32 -6.74 17.41
CA GLY A 514 -1.03 -7.31 17.43
C GLY A 514 -1.15 -8.64 18.18
N TRP A 515 -0.02 -9.36 18.32
CA TRP A 515 0.10 -10.61 19.07
C TRP A 515 0.07 -10.43 20.59
N ILE A 516 0.43 -9.24 21.10
CA ILE A 516 0.62 -9.01 22.54
C ILE A 516 -0.73 -8.92 23.25
N ASP A 517 -1.11 -9.95 24.00
CA ASP A 517 -2.29 -9.96 24.86
C ASP A 517 -1.99 -9.48 26.29
N ASP A 518 -3.06 -9.32 27.07
CA ASP A 518 -3.02 -8.95 28.48
C ASP A 518 -2.25 -9.98 29.31
N LEU A 519 -2.44 -11.28 29.06
CA LEU A 519 -1.76 -12.34 29.79
C LEU A 519 -0.24 -12.32 29.58
N THR A 520 0.23 -11.99 28.38
CA THR A 520 1.66 -11.82 28.09
C THR A 520 2.24 -10.72 28.97
N VAL A 521 1.56 -9.56 29.06
CA VAL A 521 2.00 -8.45 29.90
C VAL A 521 1.99 -8.83 31.39
N LEU A 522 0.91 -9.46 31.85
CA LEU A 522 0.77 -9.85 33.25
C LEU A 522 1.83 -10.88 33.66
N ARG A 523 2.16 -11.84 32.80
CA ARG A 523 3.26 -12.80 33.05
C ARG A 523 4.61 -12.11 33.16
N CYS A 524 4.91 -11.14 32.29
CA CYS A 524 6.16 -10.38 32.41
C CYS A 524 6.25 -9.65 33.77
N LEU A 525 5.15 -9.11 34.28
CA LEU A 525 5.10 -8.49 35.61
C LEU A 525 5.24 -9.52 36.74
N GLU A 526 4.59 -10.68 36.61
CA GLU A 526 4.69 -11.82 37.55
C GLU A 526 6.13 -12.37 37.64
N ASP A 527 6.83 -12.41 36.51
CA ASP A 527 8.24 -12.83 36.41
C ASP A 527 9.25 -11.79 36.97
N GLY A 528 8.75 -10.68 37.52
CA GLY A 528 9.53 -9.69 38.24
C GLY A 528 9.99 -8.49 37.40
N ALA A 529 9.31 -8.16 36.31
CA ALA A 529 9.53 -6.90 35.60
C ALA A 529 8.97 -5.71 36.39
N ASP A 530 9.78 -4.67 36.61
CA ASP A 530 9.33 -3.40 37.18
C ASP A 530 8.47 -2.60 36.20
N LYS A 531 8.65 -2.78 34.89
CA LYS A 531 7.76 -2.18 33.89
C LYS A 531 7.82 -2.90 32.56
N VAL A 532 6.67 -3.02 31.90
CA VAL A 532 6.54 -3.58 30.54
C VAL A 532 6.35 -2.44 29.54
N LEU A 533 7.19 -2.42 28.51
CA LEU A 533 7.15 -1.41 27.44
C LEU A 533 6.77 -2.08 26.12
N ILE A 534 5.76 -1.55 25.44
CA ILE A 534 5.38 -2.01 24.11
C ILE A 534 5.93 -1.03 23.07
N CYS A 535 6.71 -1.52 22.11
CA CYS A 535 7.23 -0.70 21.01
C CYS A 535 6.62 -1.15 19.68
N SER A 536 5.67 -0.37 19.16
CA SER A 536 4.91 -0.70 17.93
C SER A 536 5.12 0.29 16.79
N CYS A 537 4.56 -0.02 15.62
CA CYS A 537 4.46 0.90 14.48
C CYS A 537 3.64 2.15 14.83
N HIS A 538 3.92 3.27 14.16
CA HIS A 538 3.05 4.45 14.19
C HIS A 538 1.65 4.17 13.64
N SER A 539 0.67 4.99 14.01
CA SER A 539 -0.68 4.91 13.43
C SER A 539 -0.61 5.11 11.92
N GLY A 540 -1.38 4.32 11.16
CA GLY A 540 -1.33 4.32 9.69
C GLY A 540 -0.14 3.57 9.06
N ALA A 541 0.93 3.32 9.83
CA ALA A 541 2.14 2.64 9.33
C ALA A 541 2.20 1.13 9.67
N CYS A 542 1.08 0.53 10.08
CA CYS A 542 1.07 -0.89 10.47
C CYS A 542 1.08 -1.80 9.23
N GLN A 543 2.05 -2.71 9.16
CA GLN A 543 2.13 -3.69 8.06
C GLN A 543 0.90 -4.60 7.97
N HIS A 544 0.27 -4.92 9.10
CA HIS A 544 -0.91 -5.78 9.16
C HIS A 544 -2.20 -4.96 9.32
N GLN A 545 -2.25 -3.79 8.68
CA GLN A 545 -3.33 -2.80 8.68
C GLN A 545 -3.61 -2.13 10.04
N TYR A 546 -4.01 -2.92 11.05
CA TYR A 546 -4.53 -2.40 12.32
C TYR A 546 -4.04 -3.18 13.55
N GLY A 547 -2.98 -3.97 13.42
CA GLY A 547 -2.41 -4.76 14.53
C GLY A 547 -1.96 -3.90 15.72
N ASN A 548 -1.26 -2.80 15.46
CA ASN A 548 -0.85 -1.85 16.50
C ASN A 548 -2.04 -1.18 17.20
N HIS A 549 -3.06 -0.78 16.43
CA HIS A 549 -4.25 -0.13 16.96
C HIS A 549 -5.09 -1.08 17.83
N ARG A 550 -5.23 -2.35 17.43
CA ARG A 550 -5.88 -3.37 18.25
C ARG A 550 -5.11 -3.62 19.56
N ALA A 551 -3.79 -3.79 19.49
CA ALA A 551 -2.96 -3.96 20.67
C ALA A 551 -3.10 -2.77 21.63
N LYS A 552 -3.02 -1.54 21.12
CA LYS A 552 -3.19 -0.32 21.94
C LYS A 552 -4.54 -0.27 22.64
N LYS A 553 -5.64 -0.60 21.93
CA LYS A 553 -6.99 -0.63 22.53
C LYS A 553 -7.11 -1.69 23.63
N ARG A 554 -6.59 -2.89 23.38
CA ARG A 554 -6.60 -4.01 24.33
C ARG A 554 -5.80 -3.67 25.59
N LEU A 555 -4.57 -3.19 25.41
CA LEU A 555 -3.66 -2.90 26.51
C LEU A 555 -4.04 -1.65 27.31
N ARG A 556 -4.83 -0.73 26.74
CA ARG A 556 -5.45 0.34 27.51
C ARG A 556 -6.40 -0.19 28.59
N LEU A 557 -7.11 -1.28 28.32
CA LEU A 557 -7.94 -1.93 29.33
C LEU A 557 -7.07 -2.61 30.41
N THR A 558 -5.97 -3.25 30.01
CA THR A 558 -4.98 -3.80 30.94
C THR A 558 -4.39 -2.72 31.85
N GLU A 559 -4.06 -1.55 31.31
CA GLU A 559 -3.57 -0.39 32.07
C GLU A 559 -4.60 0.06 33.12
N GLN A 560 -5.89 0.09 32.77
CA GLN A 560 -6.98 0.40 33.71
C GLN A 560 -7.06 -0.63 34.84
N TYR A 561 -6.99 -1.93 34.54
CA TYR A 561 -6.99 -2.97 35.58
C TYR A 561 -5.76 -2.88 36.49
N LEU A 562 -4.58 -2.61 35.93
CA LEU A 562 -3.36 -2.39 36.70
C LEU A 562 -3.49 -1.19 37.64
N GLN A 563 -4.13 -0.11 37.17
CA GLN A 563 -4.40 1.07 37.99
C GLN A 563 -5.32 0.75 39.17
N GLU A 564 -6.37 -0.04 38.98
CA GLU A 564 -7.32 -0.44 40.04
C GLU A 564 -6.65 -1.24 41.16
N ILE A 565 -5.67 -2.09 40.83
CA ILE A 565 -4.93 -2.90 41.81
C ILE A 565 -3.69 -2.19 42.38
N GLY A 566 -3.52 -0.89 42.13
CA GLY A 566 -2.42 -0.08 42.65
C GLY A 566 -1.08 -0.25 41.90
N LEU A 567 -1.08 -0.95 40.76
CA LEU A 567 0.06 -1.15 39.86
C LEU A 567 0.04 -0.16 38.68
N LYS A 568 -0.34 1.10 38.96
CA LYS A 568 -0.28 2.18 37.96
C LYS A 568 1.15 2.36 37.44
N ASP A 569 1.28 2.87 36.22
CA ASP A 569 2.57 3.19 35.59
C ASP A 569 3.48 1.97 35.30
N ARG A 570 2.97 0.73 35.38
CA ARG A 570 3.72 -0.52 35.11
C ARG A 570 3.67 -0.99 33.65
N LEU A 571 2.90 -0.30 32.79
CA LEU A 571 2.74 -0.62 31.37
C LEU A 571 2.72 0.68 30.55
N ASP A 572 3.61 0.81 29.57
CA ASP A 572 3.56 1.92 28.60
C ASP A 572 3.50 1.40 27.16
N PHE A 573 2.76 2.11 26.31
CA PHE A 573 2.66 1.83 24.88
C PHE A 573 3.28 2.96 24.05
N TYR A 574 4.39 2.66 23.37
CA TYR A 574 5.11 3.59 22.52
C TYR A 574 5.07 3.21 21.05
N THR A 575 5.03 4.22 20.19
CA THR A 575 5.20 4.04 18.75
C THR A 575 6.59 4.47 18.33
N LEU A 576 7.34 3.60 17.66
CA LEU A 576 8.74 3.82 17.34
C LEU A 576 9.04 3.43 15.89
N ALA A 577 9.49 4.38 15.08
CA ALA A 577 10.02 4.09 13.74
C ALA A 577 11.39 3.41 13.84
N GLY A 578 11.69 2.49 12.91
CA GLY A 578 12.94 1.71 12.94
C GLY A 578 14.23 2.53 12.88
N GLN A 579 14.19 3.77 12.40
CA GLN A 579 15.36 4.66 12.33
C GLN A 579 15.55 5.52 13.60
N ASN A 580 14.55 5.57 14.50
CA ASN A 580 14.52 6.56 15.58
C ASN A 580 15.08 6.02 16.91
N TYR A 581 16.26 5.38 16.88
CA TYR A 581 16.84 4.74 18.07
C TYR A 581 17.21 5.74 19.19
N LEU A 582 17.55 7.00 18.83
CA LEU A 582 17.85 8.07 19.81
C LEU A 582 16.63 8.43 20.66
N GLN A 583 15.44 8.44 20.04
CA GLN A 583 14.19 8.65 20.77
C GLN A 583 13.96 7.54 21.80
N TRP A 584 14.22 6.29 21.42
CA TRP A 584 14.09 5.14 22.33
C TRP A 584 15.04 5.24 23.53
N LEU A 585 16.32 5.56 23.29
CA LEU A 585 17.29 5.80 24.37
C LEU A 585 16.84 6.88 25.36
N THR A 586 16.29 7.98 24.83
CA THR A 586 15.80 9.09 25.64
C THR A 586 14.63 8.65 26.53
N TRP A 587 13.71 7.84 26.00
CA TRP A 587 12.61 7.26 26.77
C TRP A 587 13.10 6.32 27.86
N LEU A 588 14.02 5.39 27.55
CA LEU A 588 14.58 4.47 28.53
C LEU A 588 15.19 5.20 29.73
N LYS A 589 16.04 6.21 29.47
CA LYS A 589 16.65 7.02 30.53
C LYS A 589 15.59 7.71 31.41
N LYS A 590 14.56 8.28 30.78
CA LYS A 590 13.46 8.93 31.51
C LYS A 590 12.69 7.94 32.40
N ILE A 591 12.35 6.77 31.88
CA ILE A 591 11.58 5.73 32.58
C ILE A 591 12.36 5.18 33.78
N ILE A 592 13.65 4.87 33.58
CA ILE A 592 14.51 4.33 34.64
C ILE A 592 14.66 5.34 35.79
N ASN A 593 14.82 6.62 35.46
CA ASN A 593 14.89 7.67 36.48
C ASN A 593 13.57 7.81 37.26
N GLN A 594 12.42 7.63 36.60
CA GLN A 594 11.11 7.65 37.26
C GLN A 594 10.95 6.46 38.22
N LEU A 595 11.30 5.24 37.78
CA LEU A 595 11.17 4.04 38.61
C LEU A 595 12.13 4.01 39.80
N LYS A 596 13.28 4.69 39.71
CA LYS A 596 14.19 4.85 40.86
C LYS A 596 13.69 5.83 41.92
N SER A 597 12.79 6.74 41.56
CA SER A 597 12.25 7.75 42.48
C SER A 597 11.08 7.25 43.33
N HIS A 598 10.58 6.04 43.02
CA HIS A 598 9.52 5.32 43.70
C HIS A 598 10.11 4.11 44.43
#